data_AF-A0A7C2PU24-F1
#
_entry.id   AF-A0A7C2PU24-F1
#
_cell.length_a   1.000
_cell.length_b   1.000
_cell.length_c   1.000
_cell.angle_alpha   90.00
_cell.angle_beta   90.00
_cell.angle_gamma   90.00
#
_symmetry.space_group_name_H-M   'P 1'
#
loop_
_entity.id
_entity.type
_entity.pdbx_description
1 polymer ?
#
loop_
_entity_poly.entity_id
_entity_poly.type
_entity_poly.pdbx_seq_one_letter_code
_entity_poly.pdbx_strand_id
1 'polypeptide(L)'
;MADSFLKEVEQEDLRFYKISKFWIENKETLKRIGLGIFMAFDAILMTWVLWSLLDGFVISAPAESRAVSEVAAYNQRELHAYTLAHRAQSMDPSAATLISAGEGKYDFYATLENPNADWWAEVTYVFSWTGGESEPETTFILPGEAKPLVAFGAESTSPPRGVNTILTNVVWHRVDHHMTGEYASWAEDRLDFVVTDAVLGESELDGDIGRVSFHVRNATAYNYYEPSFIIVLKRGANVVGVNRTTLSDIDSGETQEVVVNWFGTVPTASQIDVIPEINIFDVEAYKPLEGETTTDTRTRVFPGRRR
;
A
#
# COMPACT_ATOMS: atom_id res chain seq x y z
N MET A 1 22.56 15.81 86.01
CA MET A 1 22.77 15.55 84.57
C MET A 1 24.15 14.95 84.26
N ALA A 2 25.25 15.38 84.91
CA ALA A 2 26.59 14.82 84.65
C ALA A 2 26.75 13.30 84.96
N ASP A 3 26.05 12.80 85.98
CA ASP A 3 26.21 11.42 86.48
C ASP A 3 25.56 10.33 85.58
N SER A 4 24.61 10.72 84.72
CA SER A 4 23.98 9.82 83.74
C SER A 4 24.86 9.63 82.50
N PHE A 5 25.52 10.71 82.07
CA PHE A 5 26.41 10.71 80.91
C PHE A 5 27.66 9.86 81.17
N LEU A 6 28.22 9.94 82.38
CA LEU A 6 29.37 9.12 82.78
C LEU A 6 29.05 7.61 82.79
N LYS A 7 27.84 7.23 83.21
CA LYS A 7 27.39 5.83 83.18
C LYS A 7 27.16 5.28 81.77
N GLU A 8 26.70 6.11 80.83
CA GLU A 8 26.58 5.72 79.42
C GLU A 8 27.96 5.47 78.79
N VAL A 9 28.92 6.37 79.02
CA VAL A 9 30.30 6.23 78.53
C VAL A 9 30.97 4.97 79.09
N GLU A 10 30.83 4.71 80.40
CA GLU A 10 31.36 3.47 81.01
C GLU A 10 30.71 2.19 80.44
N GLN A 11 29.42 2.23 80.10
CA GLN A 11 28.73 1.08 79.50
C GLN A 11 29.19 0.83 78.05
N GLU A 12 29.40 1.89 77.29
CA GLU A 12 29.97 1.80 75.93
C GLU A 12 31.39 1.24 75.97
N ASP A 13 32.23 1.72 76.89
CA ASP A 13 33.60 1.23 77.07
C ASP A 13 33.64 -0.25 77.49
N LEU A 14 32.73 -0.67 78.38
CA LEU A 14 32.59 -2.06 78.79
C LEU A 14 32.10 -2.96 77.65
N ARG A 15 31.17 -2.48 76.81
CA ARG A 15 30.70 -3.20 75.62
C ARG A 15 31.83 -3.34 74.60
N PHE A 16 32.53 -2.25 74.33
CA PHE A 16 33.66 -2.21 73.42
C PHE A 16 34.79 -3.14 73.90
N TYR A 17 35.11 -3.12 75.19
CA TYR A 17 36.10 -4.01 75.80
C TYR A 17 35.70 -5.48 75.69
N LYS A 18 34.42 -5.82 75.98
CA LYS A 18 33.91 -7.19 75.85
C LYS A 18 33.97 -7.70 74.40
N ILE A 19 33.56 -6.88 73.43
CA ILE A 19 33.61 -7.22 72.00
C ILE A 19 35.06 -7.36 71.54
N SER A 20 35.95 -6.45 71.97
CA SER A 20 37.37 -6.48 71.62
C SER A 20 38.07 -7.71 72.18
N LYS A 21 37.81 -8.05 73.45
CA LYS A 21 38.34 -9.26 74.10
C LYS A 21 37.83 -10.53 73.41
N PHE A 22 36.52 -10.60 73.15
CA PHE A 22 35.90 -11.72 72.42
C PHE A 22 36.50 -11.88 71.02
N TRP A 23 36.68 -10.78 70.29
CA TRP A 23 37.30 -10.79 68.97
C TRP A 23 38.74 -11.29 69.01
N ILE A 24 39.56 -10.83 69.96
CA ILE A 24 40.96 -11.25 70.08
C ILE A 24 41.04 -12.75 70.45
N GLU A 25 40.21 -13.21 71.39
CA GLU A 25 40.18 -14.61 71.83
C GLU A 25 39.67 -15.56 70.73
N ASN A 26 38.69 -15.13 69.92
CA ASN A 26 38.02 -15.97 68.92
C ASN A 26 38.42 -15.65 67.47
N LYS A 27 39.43 -14.79 67.25
CA LYS A 27 39.81 -14.31 65.91
C LYS A 27 40.11 -15.46 64.95
N GLU A 28 40.77 -16.50 65.44
CA GLU A 28 41.19 -17.63 64.62
C GLU A 28 40.02 -18.57 64.30
N THR A 29 39.15 -18.85 65.27
CA THR A 29 37.95 -19.68 65.07
C THR A 29 36.95 -18.99 64.15
N LEU A 30 36.73 -17.68 64.30
CA LEU A 30 35.83 -16.91 63.43
C LEU A 30 36.32 -16.88 61.97
N LYS A 31 37.64 -16.77 61.76
CA LYS A 31 38.24 -16.85 60.42
C LYS A 31 38.02 -18.22 59.77
N ARG A 32 38.22 -19.31 60.52
CA ARG A 32 38.01 -20.68 60.01
C ARG A 32 36.54 -20.94 59.67
N ILE A 33 35.61 -20.46 60.51
CA ILE A 33 34.17 -20.57 60.25
C ILE A 33 33.78 -19.74 59.02
N GLY A 34 34.23 -18.49 58.94
CA GLY A 34 33.94 -17.62 57.79
C GLY A 34 34.45 -18.21 56.47
N LEU A 35 35.64 -18.79 56.48
CA LEU A 35 36.22 -19.46 55.31
C LEU A 35 35.44 -20.72 54.93
N GLY A 36 34.98 -21.50 55.91
CA GLY A 36 34.11 -22.66 55.67
C GLY A 36 32.75 -22.28 55.07
N ILE A 37 32.12 -21.21 55.58
CA ILE A 37 30.86 -20.67 55.02
C ILE A 37 31.07 -20.19 53.59
N PHE A 38 32.17 -19.48 53.33
CA PHE A 38 32.48 -18.99 51.99
C PHE A 38 32.70 -20.14 51.00
N MET A 39 33.44 -21.18 51.40
CA MET A 39 33.62 -22.38 50.58
C MET A 39 32.30 -23.12 50.31
N ALA A 40 31.42 -23.23 51.31
CA ALA A 40 30.12 -23.86 51.13
C ALA A 40 29.22 -23.07 50.17
N PHE A 41 29.23 -21.74 50.28
CA PHE A 41 28.49 -20.86 49.38
C PHE A 41 29.00 -20.95 47.94
N ASP A 42 30.32 -20.97 47.75
CA ASP A 42 30.95 -21.13 46.44
C ASP A 42 30.62 -22.48 45.81
N ALA A 43 30.64 -23.56 46.59
CA ALA A 43 30.25 -24.90 46.12
C ALA A 43 28.78 -24.97 45.67
N ILE A 44 27.86 -24.30 46.38
CA ILE A 44 26.45 -24.21 45.99
C ILE A 44 26.31 -23.45 44.66
N LEU A 45 26.98 -22.30 44.54
CA LEU A 45 26.95 -21.52 43.30
C LEU A 45 27.51 -22.31 42.11
N MET A 46 28.65 -22.97 42.28
CA MET A 46 29.22 -23.81 41.22
C MET A 46 28.29 -24.94 40.82
N THR A 47 27.63 -25.59 41.78
CA THR A 47 26.64 -26.65 41.50
C THR A 47 25.44 -26.10 40.72
N TRP A 48 24.94 -24.92 41.08
CA TRP A 48 23.83 -24.28 40.38
C TRP A 48 24.20 -23.89 38.95
N VAL A 49 25.39 -23.32 38.72
CA VAL A 49 25.89 -22.99 37.38
C VAL A 49 26.05 -24.25 36.54
N LEU A 50 26.66 -25.30 37.10
CA LEU A 50 26.82 -26.59 36.41
C LEU A 50 25.47 -27.20 36.02
N TRP A 51 24.49 -27.16 36.93
CA TRP A 51 23.14 -27.64 36.64
C TRP A 51 22.46 -26.83 35.53
N SER A 52 22.53 -25.50 35.61
CA SER A 52 21.95 -24.60 34.60
C SER A 52 22.54 -24.82 33.21
N LEU A 53 23.86 -25.00 33.12
CA LEU A 53 24.53 -25.30 31.85
C LEU A 53 24.14 -26.70 31.33
N LEU A 54 24.05 -27.69 32.20
CA LEU A 54 23.67 -29.05 31.80
C LEU A 54 22.22 -29.13 31.32
N ASP A 55 21.31 -28.44 32.03
CA ASP A 55 19.92 -28.33 31.64
C ASP A 55 19.79 -27.63 30.29
N GLY A 56 20.35 -26.42 30.16
CA GLY A 56 20.24 -25.62 28.94
C GLY A 56 20.87 -26.26 27.70
N PHE A 57 22.07 -26.85 27.81
CA PHE A 57 22.80 -27.35 26.64
C PHE A 57 22.57 -28.83 26.33
N VAL A 58 22.21 -29.65 27.31
CA VAL A 58 22.12 -31.11 27.13
C VAL A 58 20.69 -31.61 27.24
N ILE A 59 19.90 -31.09 28.18
CA ILE A 59 18.55 -31.57 28.45
C ILE A 59 17.50 -30.82 27.60
N SER A 60 17.51 -29.48 27.62
CA SER A 60 16.49 -28.65 26.97
C SER A 60 16.82 -28.31 25.52
N ALA A 61 18.10 -28.11 25.16
CA ALA A 61 18.50 -27.77 23.78
C ALA A 61 17.93 -28.70 22.68
N PRO A 62 17.87 -30.03 22.83
CA PRO A 62 17.25 -30.90 21.82
C PRO A 62 15.73 -30.72 21.70
N ALA A 63 15.05 -30.39 22.81
CA ALA A 63 13.61 -30.16 22.82
C ALA A 63 13.27 -28.79 22.24
N GLU A 64 14.03 -27.75 22.60
CA GLU A 64 13.88 -26.40 22.09
C GLU A 64 14.18 -26.31 20.59
N SER A 65 15.27 -26.94 20.13
CA SER A 65 15.60 -26.99 18.69
C SER A 65 14.52 -27.70 17.87
N ARG A 66 13.91 -28.77 18.40
CA ARG A 66 12.76 -29.43 17.77
C ARG A 66 11.55 -28.53 17.71
N ALA A 67 11.19 -27.89 18.82
CA ALA A 67 10.06 -26.95 18.87
C ALA A 67 10.24 -25.78 17.89
N VAL A 68 11.44 -25.19 17.81
CA VAL A 68 11.76 -24.13 16.84
C VAL A 68 11.68 -24.65 15.39
N SER A 69 12.19 -25.86 15.13
CA SER A 69 12.12 -26.47 13.79
C SER A 69 10.69 -26.83 13.38
N GLU A 70 9.84 -27.25 14.32
CA GLU A 70 8.43 -27.56 14.09
C GLU A 70 7.66 -26.27 13.82
N VAL A 71 7.83 -25.23 14.64
CA VAL A 71 7.22 -23.91 14.39
C VAL A 71 7.66 -23.36 13.03
N ALA A 72 8.95 -23.47 12.68
CA ALA A 72 9.45 -23.03 11.37
C ALA A 72 8.86 -23.85 10.21
N ALA A 73 8.81 -25.18 10.32
CA ALA A 73 8.33 -26.05 9.23
C ALA A 73 6.80 -26.02 9.06
N TYR A 74 6.04 -26.05 10.15
CA TYR A 74 4.57 -26.00 10.10
C TYR A 74 4.08 -24.62 9.67
N ASN A 75 4.63 -23.53 10.23
CA ASN A 75 4.24 -22.19 9.83
C ASN A 75 4.61 -21.90 8.37
N GLN A 76 5.73 -22.41 7.85
CA GLN A 76 6.08 -22.22 6.44
C GLN A 76 5.10 -22.88 5.49
N ARG A 77 4.62 -24.09 5.81
CA ARG A 77 3.62 -24.77 4.97
C ARG A 77 2.29 -24.04 4.97
N GLU A 78 1.87 -23.53 6.14
CA GLU A 78 0.65 -22.73 6.27
C GLU A 78 0.79 -21.36 5.59
N LEU A 79 1.93 -20.68 5.72
CA LEU A 79 2.22 -19.41 5.04
C LEU A 79 2.28 -19.58 3.52
N HIS A 80 2.87 -20.67 3.03
CA HIS A 80 2.91 -20.97 1.60
C HIS A 80 1.51 -21.27 1.05
N ALA A 81 0.74 -22.13 1.73
CA ALA A 81 -0.64 -22.42 1.37
C ALA A 81 -1.52 -21.17 1.42
N TYR A 82 -1.36 -20.33 2.44
CA TYR A 82 -2.03 -19.04 2.58
C TYR A 82 -1.66 -18.10 1.43
N THR A 83 -0.37 -17.94 1.12
CA THR A 83 0.10 -17.11 0.00
C THR A 83 -0.46 -17.58 -1.34
N LEU A 84 -0.49 -18.89 -1.59
CA LEU A 84 -1.06 -19.45 -2.82
C LEU A 84 -2.57 -19.25 -2.92
N ALA A 85 -3.29 -19.34 -1.79
CA ALA A 85 -4.73 -19.13 -1.75
C ALA A 85 -5.14 -17.67 -1.93
N HIS A 86 -4.29 -16.72 -1.54
CA HIS A 86 -4.55 -15.27 -1.59
C HIS A 86 -3.74 -14.56 -2.68
N ARG A 87 -3.14 -15.29 -3.62
CA ARG A 87 -2.46 -14.70 -4.78
C ARG A 87 -3.48 -14.04 -5.71
N ALA A 88 -3.04 -13.02 -6.44
CA ALA A 88 -3.85 -12.43 -7.49
C ALA A 88 -4.25 -13.47 -8.55
N GLN A 89 -5.52 -13.46 -8.92
CA GLN A 89 -6.12 -14.17 -10.04
C GLN A 89 -5.81 -13.42 -11.34
N SER A 90 -5.61 -14.16 -12.42
CA SER A 90 -5.39 -13.57 -13.75
C SER A 90 -6.61 -12.78 -14.21
N MET A 91 -6.35 -11.73 -14.99
CA MET A 91 -7.38 -10.94 -15.65
C MET A 91 -7.28 -11.20 -17.15
N ASP A 92 -8.44 -11.33 -17.80
CA ASP A 92 -8.54 -11.51 -19.24
C ASP A 92 -9.34 -10.34 -19.82
N PRO A 93 -8.81 -9.61 -20.81
CA PRO A 93 -9.58 -8.58 -21.50
C PRO A 93 -10.79 -9.16 -22.23
N SER A 94 -11.86 -8.38 -22.35
CA SER A 94 -12.98 -8.69 -23.21
C SER A 94 -12.56 -8.71 -24.69
N ALA A 95 -13.47 -9.19 -25.55
CA ALA A 95 -13.28 -9.06 -27.00
C ALA A 95 -13.07 -7.59 -27.39
N ALA A 96 -12.07 -7.33 -28.23
CA ALA A 96 -11.76 -6.01 -28.72
C ALA A 96 -12.79 -5.55 -29.76
N THR A 97 -13.23 -4.31 -29.63
CA THR A 97 -14.12 -3.61 -30.56
C THR A 97 -13.29 -2.67 -31.42
N LEU A 98 -13.48 -2.76 -32.73
CA LEU A 98 -12.86 -1.88 -33.73
C LEU A 98 -13.82 -0.73 -34.05
N ILE A 99 -13.31 0.50 -33.97
CA ILE A 99 -14.07 1.71 -34.27
C ILE A 99 -13.31 2.47 -35.38
N SER A 100 -14.01 2.88 -36.43
CA SER A 100 -13.40 3.62 -37.54
C SER A 100 -13.35 5.11 -37.20
N ALA A 101 -12.15 5.68 -37.09
CA ALA A 101 -11.93 7.12 -36.88
C ALA A 101 -11.90 7.92 -38.21
N GLY A 102 -11.87 7.23 -39.35
CA GLY A 102 -11.79 7.84 -40.69
C GLY A 102 -10.35 7.87 -41.23
N GLU A 103 -10.21 8.13 -42.53
CA GLU A 103 -8.90 8.28 -43.20
C GLU A 103 -7.89 7.13 -42.99
N GLY A 104 -8.37 5.90 -42.75
CA GLY A 104 -7.51 4.74 -42.47
C GLY A 104 -6.98 4.66 -41.03
N LYS A 105 -7.52 5.46 -40.12
CA LYS A 105 -7.28 5.42 -38.68
C LYS A 105 -8.40 4.69 -37.96
N TYR A 106 -8.03 3.95 -36.92
CA TYR A 106 -8.95 3.14 -36.14
C TYR A 106 -8.67 3.33 -34.65
N ASP A 107 -9.76 3.40 -33.89
CA ASP A 107 -9.71 3.32 -32.44
C ASP A 107 -10.07 1.88 -32.02
N PHE A 108 -9.43 1.44 -30.95
CA PHE A 108 -9.69 0.13 -30.35
C PHE A 108 -10.23 0.30 -28.94
N TYR A 109 -11.16 -0.57 -28.58
CA TYR A 109 -11.77 -0.61 -27.25
C TYR A 109 -11.88 -2.04 -26.74
N ALA A 110 -11.50 -2.27 -25.49
CA ALA A 110 -11.83 -3.48 -24.76
C ALA A 110 -12.15 -3.10 -23.30
N THR A 111 -12.62 -4.07 -22.52
CA THR A 111 -12.80 -3.92 -21.08
C THR A 111 -11.92 -4.93 -20.37
N LEU A 112 -11.19 -4.50 -19.35
CA LEU A 112 -10.45 -5.36 -18.44
C LEU A 112 -11.16 -5.36 -17.09
N GLU A 113 -11.43 -6.54 -16.54
CA GLU A 113 -12.03 -6.68 -15.23
C GLU A 113 -11.01 -7.24 -14.25
N ASN A 114 -10.87 -6.61 -13.08
CA ASN A 114 -10.04 -7.11 -12.00
C ASN A 114 -10.89 -7.89 -10.99
N PRO A 115 -10.85 -9.23 -10.98
CA PRO A 115 -11.65 -10.04 -10.07
C PRO A 115 -11.10 -10.05 -8.64
N ASN A 116 -9.95 -9.41 -8.39
CA ASN A 116 -9.27 -9.44 -7.10
C ASN A 116 -9.75 -8.30 -6.21
N ALA A 117 -10.19 -8.62 -5.00
CA ALA A 117 -10.60 -7.62 -4.00
C ALA A 117 -9.42 -6.98 -3.25
N ASP A 118 -8.30 -7.70 -3.11
CA ASP A 118 -7.14 -7.28 -2.30
C ASP A 118 -5.92 -6.92 -3.17
N TRP A 119 -6.10 -6.83 -4.49
CA TRP A 119 -5.02 -6.58 -5.43
C TRP A 119 -5.42 -5.56 -6.47
N TRP A 120 -4.55 -4.61 -6.70
CA TRP A 120 -4.59 -3.71 -7.85
C TRP A 120 -3.38 -4.00 -8.73
N ALA A 121 -3.40 -3.58 -9.99
CA ALA A 121 -2.28 -3.82 -10.88
C ALA A 121 -1.96 -2.63 -11.76
N GLU A 122 -0.67 -2.48 -12.09
CA GLU A 122 -0.22 -1.76 -13.28
C GLU A 122 -0.18 -2.74 -14.45
N VAL A 123 -0.77 -2.34 -15.57
CA VAL A 123 -0.99 -3.18 -16.74
C VAL A 123 -0.45 -2.47 -17.97
N THR A 124 0.49 -3.11 -18.66
CA THR A 124 0.88 -2.71 -20.01
C THR A 124 0.16 -3.61 -21.00
N TYR A 125 -0.48 -3.02 -22.01
CA TYR A 125 -1.25 -3.75 -23.01
C TYR A 125 -0.99 -3.21 -24.42
N VAL A 126 -1.30 -4.06 -25.41
CA VAL A 126 -1.34 -3.71 -26.83
C VAL A 126 -2.61 -4.27 -27.45
N PHE A 127 -3.12 -3.60 -28.48
CA PHE A 127 -4.07 -4.20 -29.40
C PHE A 127 -3.32 -4.78 -30.59
N SER A 128 -3.47 -6.08 -30.85
CA SER A 128 -2.86 -6.76 -31.98
C SER A 128 -3.91 -7.14 -33.02
N TRP A 129 -3.55 -7.08 -34.30
CA TRP A 129 -4.40 -7.49 -35.41
C TRP A 129 -3.59 -8.12 -36.53
N THR A 130 -4.27 -8.64 -37.55
CA THR A 130 -3.59 -9.20 -38.72
C THR A 130 -2.86 -8.09 -39.48
N GLY A 131 -1.53 -8.01 -39.32
CA GLY A 131 -0.68 -7.07 -40.03
C GLY A 131 -0.18 -5.88 -39.20
N GLY A 132 -0.41 -5.84 -37.89
CA GLY A 132 0.14 -4.79 -37.02
C GLY A 132 -0.30 -4.90 -35.57
N GLU A 133 0.28 -4.03 -34.74
CA GLU A 133 -0.07 -3.85 -33.33
C GLU A 133 -0.12 -2.35 -33.03
N SER A 134 -0.88 -1.96 -32.01
CA SER A 134 -0.85 -0.59 -31.48
C SER A 134 0.46 -0.35 -30.73
N GLU A 135 0.75 0.93 -30.46
CA GLU A 135 1.77 1.26 -29.47
C GLU A 135 1.38 0.67 -28.10
N PRO A 136 2.35 0.21 -27.29
CA PRO A 136 2.09 -0.22 -25.92
C PRO A 136 1.59 0.94 -25.05
N GLU A 137 0.49 0.70 -24.34
CA GLU A 137 -0.07 1.65 -23.37
C GLU A 137 0.00 1.04 -21.96
N THR A 138 0.34 1.86 -20.98
CA THR A 138 0.36 1.48 -19.56
C THR A 138 -0.79 2.16 -18.85
N THR A 139 -1.51 1.40 -18.04
CA THR A 139 -2.59 1.88 -17.18
C THR A 139 -2.54 1.15 -15.83
N PHE A 140 -3.44 1.50 -14.93
CA PHE A 140 -3.68 0.80 -13.68
C PHE A 140 -5.09 0.21 -13.68
N ILE A 141 -5.35 -0.82 -12.87
CA ILE A 141 -6.70 -1.32 -12.61
C ILE A 141 -6.86 -1.60 -11.11
N LEU A 142 -7.91 -1.01 -10.54
CA LEU A 142 -8.22 -1.08 -9.13
C LEU A 142 -8.96 -2.38 -8.78
N PRO A 143 -9.00 -2.78 -7.50
CA PRO A 143 -9.71 -3.97 -7.06
C PRO A 143 -11.20 -3.91 -7.41
N GLY A 144 -11.71 -4.97 -8.04
CA GLY A 144 -13.11 -5.05 -8.48
C GLY A 144 -13.52 -4.12 -9.63
N GLU A 145 -12.57 -3.37 -10.22
CA GLU A 145 -12.85 -2.42 -11.28
C GLU A 145 -13.06 -3.13 -12.63
N ALA A 146 -14.02 -2.63 -13.42
CA ALA A 146 -14.14 -2.94 -14.85
C ALA A 146 -13.68 -1.72 -15.66
N LYS A 147 -12.44 -1.75 -16.13
CA LYS A 147 -11.77 -0.62 -16.75
C LYS A 147 -11.78 -0.69 -18.28
N PRO A 148 -12.13 0.40 -18.99
CA PRO A 148 -11.89 0.52 -20.42
C PRO A 148 -10.39 0.48 -20.77
N LEU A 149 -10.02 -0.36 -21.72
CA LEU A 149 -8.73 -0.29 -22.41
C LEU A 149 -8.96 0.31 -23.79
N VAL A 150 -8.16 1.31 -24.15
CA VAL A 150 -8.32 2.05 -25.41
C VAL A 150 -6.99 2.17 -26.13
N ALA A 151 -7.03 2.31 -27.44
CA ALA A 151 -5.90 2.78 -28.24
C ALA A 151 -6.46 3.66 -29.37
N PHE A 152 -5.94 4.87 -29.50
CA PHE A 152 -6.50 5.87 -30.41
C PHE A 152 -5.70 5.99 -31.71
N GLY A 153 -6.41 6.18 -32.82
CA GLY A 153 -5.83 6.65 -34.09
C GLY A 153 -4.79 5.72 -34.72
N ALA A 154 -4.85 4.42 -34.46
CA ALA A 154 -3.92 3.46 -35.03
C ALA A 154 -4.10 3.36 -36.55
N GLU A 155 -3.00 3.52 -37.27
CA GLU A 155 -2.99 3.58 -38.74
C GLU A 155 -2.99 2.17 -39.34
N SER A 156 -3.88 1.94 -40.31
CA SER A 156 -3.87 0.70 -41.07
C SER A 156 -4.32 0.90 -42.51
N THR A 157 -3.56 0.35 -43.46
CA THR A 157 -3.85 0.45 -44.90
C THR A 157 -5.13 -0.32 -45.29
N SER A 158 -5.58 -1.25 -44.46
CA SER A 158 -6.83 -2.00 -44.65
C SER A 158 -7.54 -2.18 -43.30
N PRO A 159 -8.87 -2.32 -43.26
CA PRO A 159 -9.59 -2.54 -42.01
C PRO A 159 -8.99 -3.69 -41.18
N PRO A 160 -8.51 -3.44 -39.94
CA PRO A 160 -7.94 -4.46 -39.08
C PRO A 160 -8.86 -5.67 -38.91
N ARG A 161 -8.28 -6.88 -38.94
CA ARG A 161 -9.01 -8.15 -38.75
C ARG A 161 -8.38 -8.97 -37.63
N GLY A 162 -9.22 -9.68 -36.88
CA GLY A 162 -8.77 -10.53 -35.77
C GLY A 162 -8.13 -9.72 -34.65
N VAL A 163 -8.75 -8.60 -34.29
CA VAL A 163 -8.25 -7.72 -33.23
C VAL A 163 -8.34 -8.44 -31.89
N ASN A 164 -7.23 -8.48 -31.16
CA ASN A 164 -7.16 -9.00 -29.79
C ASN A 164 -6.46 -7.99 -28.90
N THR A 165 -6.83 -7.97 -27.62
CA THR A 165 -6.08 -7.22 -26.60
C THR A 165 -5.13 -8.18 -25.90
N ILE A 166 -3.86 -7.82 -25.85
CA ILE A 166 -2.81 -8.63 -25.22
C ILE A 166 -2.24 -7.84 -24.05
N LEU A 167 -2.30 -8.42 -22.86
CA LEU A 167 -1.59 -7.91 -21.68
C LEU A 167 -0.13 -8.35 -21.78
N THR A 168 0.78 -7.40 -21.99
CA THR A 168 2.22 -7.68 -22.16
C THR A 168 2.95 -7.75 -20.84
N ASN A 169 2.52 -6.94 -19.86
CA ASN A 169 3.06 -6.94 -18.51
C ASN A 169 1.97 -6.62 -17.49
N VAL A 170 1.96 -7.34 -16.37
CA VAL A 170 1.03 -7.11 -15.26
C VAL A 170 1.82 -7.14 -13.96
N VAL A 171 1.87 -5.99 -13.27
CA VAL A 171 2.55 -5.83 -11.98
C VAL A 171 1.49 -5.72 -10.90
N TRP A 172 1.41 -6.74 -10.05
CA TRP A 172 0.41 -6.81 -8.98
C TRP A 172 0.89 -6.14 -7.70
N HIS A 173 0.02 -5.35 -7.10
CA HIS A 173 0.22 -4.66 -5.83
C HIS A 173 -0.88 -5.07 -4.85
N ARG A 174 -0.47 -5.50 -3.65
CA ARG A 174 -1.42 -5.88 -2.61
C ARG A 174 -1.96 -4.63 -1.91
N VAL A 175 -3.26 -4.59 -1.71
CA VAL A 175 -3.91 -3.55 -0.91
C VAL A 175 -3.53 -3.73 0.56
N ASP A 176 -3.07 -2.65 1.20
CA ASP A 176 -2.79 -2.65 2.64
C ASP A 176 -4.02 -2.18 3.42
N HIS A 177 -4.77 -3.16 3.97
CA HIS A 177 -5.96 -2.90 4.77
C HIS A 177 -5.69 -2.16 6.09
N HIS A 178 -4.43 -2.04 6.55
CA HIS A 178 -4.14 -1.15 7.68
C HIS A 178 -4.23 0.33 7.29
N MET A 179 -3.98 0.63 6.01
CA MET A 179 -4.04 1.98 5.45
C MET A 179 -5.43 2.29 4.89
N THR A 180 -6.05 1.32 4.22
CA THR A 180 -7.34 1.52 3.55
C THR A 180 -8.54 1.13 4.41
N GLY A 181 -8.38 0.24 5.39
CA GLY A 181 -9.51 -0.39 6.06
C GLY A 181 -10.31 -1.28 5.09
N GLU A 182 -11.61 -1.06 5.01
CA GLU A 182 -12.47 -1.68 4.00
C GLU A 182 -12.29 -0.95 2.66
N TYR A 183 -11.66 -1.63 1.70
CA TYR A 183 -11.26 -1.03 0.43
C TYR A 183 -12.41 -0.36 -0.31
N ALA A 184 -13.59 -1.00 -0.39
CA ALA A 184 -14.71 -0.48 -1.17
C ALA A 184 -15.16 0.91 -0.69
N SER A 185 -15.33 1.09 0.62
CA SER A 185 -15.69 2.39 1.20
C SER A 185 -14.56 3.41 1.04
N TRP A 186 -13.31 2.99 1.24
CA TRP A 186 -12.14 3.85 1.08
C TRP A 186 -11.97 4.37 -0.35
N ALA A 187 -12.29 3.54 -1.34
CA ALA A 187 -12.28 3.88 -2.75
C ALA A 187 -13.45 4.79 -3.13
N GLU A 188 -14.66 4.53 -2.63
CA GLU A 188 -15.85 5.38 -2.83
C GLU A 188 -15.59 6.81 -2.35
N ASP A 189 -14.99 6.98 -1.17
CA ASP A 189 -14.61 8.29 -0.61
C ASP A 189 -13.64 9.10 -1.50
N ARG A 190 -12.94 8.44 -2.43
CA ARG A 190 -11.91 9.01 -3.32
C ARG A 190 -12.32 9.05 -4.80
N LEU A 191 -13.32 8.28 -5.20
CA LEU A 191 -13.73 8.17 -6.61
C LEU A 191 -15.17 8.68 -6.86
N ASP A 192 -15.76 9.39 -5.90
CA ASP A 192 -17.09 9.99 -6.06
C ASP A 192 -17.06 11.22 -7.01
N PHE A 193 -16.99 10.94 -8.30
CA PHE A 193 -17.15 11.91 -9.38
C PHE A 193 -18.54 11.81 -9.99
N VAL A 194 -19.32 12.88 -9.87
CA VAL A 194 -20.68 12.94 -10.39
C VAL A 194 -20.67 13.61 -11.76
N VAL A 195 -21.07 12.87 -12.80
CA VAL A 195 -21.20 13.39 -14.16
C VAL A 195 -22.66 13.70 -14.46
N THR A 196 -22.94 14.92 -14.92
CA THR A 196 -24.29 15.34 -15.31
C THR A 196 -24.32 15.99 -16.69
N ASP A 197 -25.52 16.04 -17.28
CA ASP A 197 -25.82 16.79 -18.51
C ASP A 197 -24.94 16.42 -19.72
N ALA A 198 -24.53 15.15 -19.80
CA ALA A 198 -23.77 14.65 -20.93
C ALA A 198 -24.61 14.68 -22.22
N VAL A 199 -24.20 15.50 -23.18
CA VAL A 199 -24.87 15.68 -24.46
C VAL A 199 -23.88 15.58 -25.61
N LEU A 200 -24.33 14.95 -26.70
CA LEU A 200 -23.64 14.91 -27.98
C LEU A 200 -24.28 15.94 -28.91
N GLY A 201 -23.48 16.89 -29.39
CA GLY A 201 -23.89 17.91 -30.36
C GLY A 201 -22.92 18.03 -31.52
N GLU A 202 -23.27 18.89 -32.47
CA GLU A 202 -22.43 19.25 -33.63
C GLU A 202 -21.93 20.70 -33.44
N SER A 203 -20.70 20.98 -33.86
CA SER A 203 -20.14 22.34 -33.84
C SER A 203 -20.52 23.10 -35.11
N GLU A 204 -21.07 24.31 -34.99
CA GLU A 204 -21.44 25.18 -36.13
C GLU A 204 -20.22 25.81 -36.85
N LEU A 205 -19.02 25.68 -36.30
CA LEU A 205 -17.79 26.27 -36.84
C LEU A 205 -17.02 25.25 -37.69
N ASP A 206 -17.21 25.35 -39.01
CA ASP A 206 -16.34 24.86 -40.10
C ASP A 206 -15.90 23.38 -40.00
N GLY A 207 -16.82 22.47 -40.36
CA GLY A 207 -16.57 21.03 -40.51
C GLY A 207 -17.42 20.16 -39.57
N ASP A 208 -17.74 18.93 -39.96
CA ASP A 208 -18.48 17.91 -39.19
C ASP A 208 -17.70 17.49 -37.92
N ILE A 209 -17.47 18.40 -36.98
CA ILE A 209 -16.81 18.13 -35.70
C ILE A 209 -17.90 17.89 -34.66
N GLY A 210 -17.92 16.67 -34.13
CA GLY A 210 -18.79 16.34 -33.00
C GLY A 210 -18.27 16.96 -31.73
N ARG A 211 -19.19 17.21 -30.80
CA ARG A 211 -18.85 17.73 -29.49
C ARG A 211 -19.62 16.96 -28.43
N VAL A 212 -18.89 16.42 -27.46
CA VAL A 212 -19.48 15.91 -26.23
C VAL A 212 -19.22 16.94 -25.14
N SER A 213 -20.29 17.44 -24.51
CA SER A 213 -20.19 18.33 -23.36
C SER A 213 -20.89 17.70 -22.15
N PHE A 214 -20.28 17.83 -20.98
CA PHE A 214 -20.81 17.33 -19.71
C PHE A 214 -20.26 18.17 -18.56
N HIS A 215 -20.91 18.08 -17.39
CA HIS A 215 -20.38 18.62 -16.16
C HIS A 215 -19.80 17.49 -15.31
N VAL A 216 -18.63 17.72 -14.74
CA VAL A 216 -18.04 16.83 -13.72
C VAL A 216 -18.02 17.58 -12.41
N ARG A 217 -18.57 16.97 -11.37
CA ARG A 217 -18.44 17.42 -9.99
C ARG A 217 -17.57 16.45 -9.21
N ASN A 218 -16.52 16.96 -8.59
CA ASN A 218 -15.76 16.22 -7.58
C ASN A 218 -16.54 16.25 -6.26
N ALA A 219 -17.21 15.16 -5.89
CA ALA A 219 -17.97 15.07 -4.64
C ALA A 219 -17.14 14.49 -3.48
N THR A 220 -15.87 14.20 -3.71
CA THR A 220 -14.92 13.72 -2.70
C THR A 220 -14.44 14.85 -1.79
N ALA A 221 -13.72 14.50 -0.73
CA ALA A 221 -13.03 15.46 0.15
C ALA A 221 -11.60 15.82 -0.34
N TYR A 222 -11.21 15.36 -1.52
CA TYR A 222 -9.84 15.47 -2.05
C TYR A 222 -9.80 16.38 -3.28
N ASN A 223 -8.69 17.08 -3.46
CA ASN A 223 -8.41 17.81 -4.71
C ASN A 223 -7.54 16.91 -5.60
N TYR A 224 -7.68 17.02 -6.92
CA TYR A 224 -6.91 16.19 -7.87
C TYR A 224 -6.15 17.03 -8.88
N TYR A 225 -4.92 16.60 -9.17
CA TYR A 225 -4.18 17.05 -10.34
C TYR A 225 -4.47 16.14 -11.53
N GLU A 226 -4.59 16.76 -12.70
CA GLU A 226 -4.69 16.07 -13.98
C GLU A 226 -5.69 14.90 -14.05
N PRO A 227 -6.92 15.03 -13.51
CA PRO A 227 -7.86 13.92 -13.55
C PRO A 227 -8.28 13.63 -15.00
N SER A 228 -8.06 12.39 -15.42
CA SER A 228 -8.45 11.88 -16.74
C SER A 228 -9.82 11.23 -16.71
N PHE A 229 -10.52 11.29 -17.85
CA PHE A 229 -11.82 10.66 -18.05
C PHE A 229 -11.87 10.01 -19.43
N ILE A 230 -12.37 8.77 -19.49
CA ILE A 230 -12.72 8.10 -20.74
C ILE A 230 -14.19 8.35 -21.04
N ILE A 231 -14.47 8.82 -22.23
CA ILE A 231 -15.81 9.00 -22.78
C ILE A 231 -16.09 7.83 -23.71
N VAL A 232 -17.12 7.04 -23.40
CA VAL A 232 -17.57 5.90 -24.20
C VAL A 232 -18.95 6.21 -24.77
N LEU A 233 -19.03 6.32 -26.09
CA LEU A 233 -20.28 6.47 -26.83
C LEU A 233 -20.86 5.09 -27.14
N LYS A 234 -22.11 4.86 -26.72
CA LYS A 234 -22.81 3.59 -26.91
C LYS A 234 -24.05 3.75 -27.78
N ARG A 235 -24.32 2.75 -28.63
CA ARG A 235 -25.58 2.57 -29.37
C ARG A 235 -26.17 1.22 -28.98
N GLY A 236 -27.12 1.24 -28.04
CA GLY A 236 -27.55 0.04 -27.34
C GLY A 236 -26.39 -0.58 -26.57
N ALA A 237 -26.09 -1.86 -26.79
CA ALA A 237 -24.96 -2.56 -26.15
C ALA A 237 -23.60 -2.36 -26.85
N ASN A 238 -23.58 -1.77 -28.05
CA ASN A 238 -22.35 -1.63 -28.83
C ASN A 238 -21.66 -0.31 -28.52
N VAL A 239 -20.35 -0.36 -28.31
CA VAL A 239 -19.50 0.83 -28.28
C VAL A 239 -19.28 1.30 -29.71
N VAL A 240 -19.61 2.56 -29.98
CA VAL A 240 -19.52 3.17 -31.31
C VAL A 240 -18.47 4.27 -31.39
N GLY A 241 -17.95 4.71 -30.25
CA GLY A 241 -16.90 5.72 -30.17
C GLY A 241 -16.25 5.72 -28.79
N VAL A 242 -14.96 6.03 -28.75
CA VAL A 242 -14.21 6.29 -27.52
C VAL A 242 -13.39 7.56 -27.65
N ASN A 243 -13.24 8.30 -26.55
CA ASN A 243 -12.36 9.46 -26.49
C ASN A 243 -11.82 9.61 -25.05
N ARG A 244 -10.74 10.37 -24.86
CA ARG A 244 -10.17 10.66 -23.54
C ARG A 244 -9.98 12.16 -23.38
N THR A 245 -10.24 12.67 -22.19
CA THR A 245 -9.93 14.04 -21.81
C THR A 245 -9.25 14.08 -20.46
N THR A 246 -8.45 15.11 -20.21
CA THR A 246 -7.77 15.34 -18.94
C THR A 246 -7.98 16.79 -18.55
N LEU A 247 -8.46 17.03 -17.33
CA LEU A 247 -8.56 18.39 -16.77
C LEU A 247 -7.22 18.80 -16.20
N SER A 248 -6.94 20.08 -15.97
CA SER A 248 -5.69 20.48 -15.31
C SER A 248 -5.72 20.16 -13.81
N ASP A 249 -6.84 20.46 -13.16
CA ASP A 249 -7.13 20.16 -11.77
C ASP A 249 -8.64 20.28 -11.50
N ILE A 250 -9.09 19.67 -10.42
CA ILE A 250 -10.45 19.83 -9.90
C ILE A 250 -10.44 19.77 -8.38
N ASP A 251 -10.93 20.82 -7.73
CA ASP A 251 -10.98 20.91 -6.28
C ASP A 251 -12.19 20.17 -5.69
N SER A 252 -12.09 19.80 -4.43
CA SER A 252 -13.14 19.17 -3.65
C SER A 252 -14.43 20.00 -3.67
N GLY A 253 -15.52 19.41 -4.14
CA GLY A 253 -16.82 20.05 -4.28
C GLY A 253 -17.00 20.92 -5.54
N GLU A 254 -15.94 21.13 -6.33
CA GLU A 254 -15.97 21.92 -7.56
C GLU A 254 -16.77 21.20 -8.66
N THR A 255 -17.44 21.98 -9.50
CA THR A 255 -18.08 21.50 -10.73
C THR A 255 -17.49 22.22 -11.92
N GLN A 256 -17.00 21.47 -12.91
CA GLN A 256 -16.41 22.01 -14.13
C GLN A 256 -17.18 21.52 -15.37
N GLU A 257 -17.38 22.41 -16.33
CA GLU A 257 -17.87 22.06 -17.65
C GLU A 257 -16.72 21.53 -18.50
N VAL A 258 -16.89 20.34 -19.07
CA VAL A 258 -15.90 19.66 -19.88
C VAL A 258 -16.44 19.53 -21.29
N VAL A 259 -15.66 19.98 -22.27
CA VAL A 259 -16.02 19.94 -23.68
C VAL A 259 -14.95 19.16 -24.45
N VAL A 260 -15.35 18.03 -25.02
CA VAL A 260 -14.47 17.16 -25.81
C VAL A 260 -14.87 17.25 -27.27
N ASN A 261 -13.91 17.59 -28.12
CA ASN A 261 -14.13 17.63 -29.56
C ASN A 261 -13.84 16.26 -30.17
N TRP A 262 -14.73 15.84 -31.07
CA TRP A 262 -14.66 14.61 -31.84
C TRP A 262 -14.25 14.93 -33.27
N PHE A 263 -13.00 14.66 -33.61
CA PHE A 263 -12.50 14.90 -34.96
C PHE A 263 -12.85 13.69 -35.84
N GLY A 264 -13.61 13.91 -36.92
CA GLY A 264 -14.06 12.86 -37.84
C GLY A 264 -15.56 12.60 -37.75
N THR A 265 -16.04 11.56 -38.45
CA THR A 265 -17.47 11.24 -38.51
C THR A 265 -17.98 10.84 -37.12
N VAL A 266 -18.86 11.67 -36.58
CA VAL A 266 -19.46 11.47 -35.26
C VAL A 266 -20.48 10.34 -35.33
N PRO A 267 -20.30 9.24 -34.59
CA PRO A 267 -21.28 8.17 -34.58
C PRO A 267 -22.53 8.63 -33.81
N THR A 268 -23.72 8.32 -34.33
CA THR A 268 -24.94 8.48 -33.54
C THR A 268 -24.88 7.59 -32.30
N ALA A 269 -24.95 8.18 -31.11
CA ALA A 269 -24.94 7.49 -29.82
C ALA A 269 -26.29 7.66 -29.12
N SER A 270 -26.72 6.63 -28.40
CA SER A 270 -27.91 6.67 -27.53
C SER A 270 -27.56 6.89 -26.06
N GLN A 271 -26.31 6.64 -25.68
CA GLN A 271 -25.82 6.75 -24.31
C GLN A 271 -24.35 7.21 -24.33
N ILE A 272 -23.99 8.02 -23.34
CA ILE A 272 -22.65 8.54 -23.12
C ILE A 272 -22.26 8.12 -21.70
N ASP A 273 -21.23 7.28 -21.58
CA ASP A 273 -20.65 6.95 -20.29
C ASP A 273 -19.33 7.70 -20.15
N VAL A 274 -19.16 8.40 -19.03
CA VAL A 274 -17.92 9.09 -18.68
C VAL A 274 -17.35 8.42 -17.46
N ILE A 275 -16.16 7.84 -17.59
CA ILE A 275 -15.53 6.99 -16.58
C ILE A 275 -14.25 7.70 -16.11
N PRO A 276 -14.12 8.02 -14.81
CA PRO A 276 -12.89 8.61 -14.28
C PRO A 276 -11.73 7.60 -14.34
N GLU A 277 -10.54 8.07 -14.70
CA GLU A 277 -9.29 7.32 -14.71
C GLU A 277 -8.31 7.93 -13.71
N ILE A 278 -8.57 7.75 -12.42
CA ILE A 278 -7.71 8.27 -11.35
C ILE A 278 -7.17 7.12 -10.50
N ASN A 279 -5.85 7.06 -10.35
CA ASN A 279 -5.22 6.06 -9.49
C ASN A 279 -5.23 6.55 -8.04
N ILE A 280 -6.15 6.04 -7.24
CA ILE A 280 -6.27 6.43 -5.83
C ILE A 280 -5.11 5.97 -4.94
N PHE A 281 -4.27 5.06 -5.43
CA PHE A 281 -3.03 4.65 -4.74
C PHE A 281 -1.82 5.51 -5.14
N ASP A 282 -1.96 6.35 -6.16
CA ASP A 282 -0.93 7.30 -6.55
C ASP A 282 -1.07 8.59 -5.73
N VAL A 283 -0.07 8.89 -4.91
CA VAL A 283 -0.06 10.09 -4.08
C VAL A 283 0.08 11.36 -4.93
N GLU A 284 0.72 11.27 -6.10
CA GLU A 284 0.93 12.42 -6.99
C GLU A 284 -0.36 12.86 -7.70
N ALA A 285 -1.38 11.99 -7.76
CA ALA A 285 -2.70 12.34 -8.26
C ALA A 285 -3.44 13.36 -7.36
N TYR A 286 -3.09 13.43 -6.07
CA TYR A 286 -3.75 14.31 -5.11
C TYR A 286 -3.11 15.69 -5.06
N LYS A 287 -3.94 16.72 -5.18
CA LYS A 287 -3.55 18.11 -4.99
C LYS A 287 -3.59 18.48 -3.50
N PRO A 288 -2.48 18.98 -2.91
CA PRO A 288 -2.46 19.43 -1.52
C PRO A 288 -3.48 20.53 -1.26
N LEU A 289 -3.94 20.64 -0.01
CA LEU A 289 -4.82 21.72 0.38
C LEU A 289 -4.05 23.06 0.38
N GLU A 290 -4.70 24.13 -0.05
CA GLU A 290 -4.10 25.47 0.00
C GLU A 290 -3.70 25.82 1.45
N GLY A 291 -2.41 26.09 1.66
CA GLY A 291 -1.86 26.40 2.99
C GLY A 291 -1.23 25.22 3.75
N GLU A 292 -1.25 24.01 3.19
CA GLU A 292 -0.47 22.89 3.72
C GLU A 292 1.02 23.13 3.50
N THR A 293 1.67 23.76 4.48
CA THR A 293 3.12 23.77 4.51
C THR A 293 3.60 22.35 4.79
N THR A 294 4.27 21.73 3.82
CA THR A 294 5.00 20.46 3.93
C THR A 294 6.17 20.48 4.93
N THR A 295 6.18 21.45 5.85
CA THR A 295 7.11 21.49 6.97
C THR A 295 6.47 20.75 8.14
N ASP A 296 6.51 19.42 8.08
CA ASP A 296 6.30 18.61 9.27
C ASP A 296 7.29 19.07 10.36
N THR A 297 6.74 19.68 11.41
CA THR A 297 7.54 20.18 12.54
C THR A 297 8.00 19.04 13.47
N ARG A 298 7.60 17.79 13.22
CA ARG A 298 7.99 16.61 14.02
C ARG A 298 9.29 15.95 13.55
N THR A 299 9.81 16.29 12.36
CA THR A 299 11.05 15.73 11.81
C THR A 299 12.29 16.63 11.98
N ARG A 300 12.35 17.45 13.04
CA ARG A 300 13.63 18.09 13.45
C ARG A 300 14.52 17.11 14.20
N VAL A 301 15.13 16.17 13.48
CA VAL A 301 16.38 15.54 13.94
C VAL A 301 17.55 16.42 13.46
N PHE A 302 18.27 16.96 14.43
CA PHE A 302 19.37 17.93 14.37
C PHE A 302 20.27 17.92 13.11
N PRO A 303 20.56 19.09 12.49
CA PRO A 303 21.72 19.20 11.62
C PRO A 303 22.99 19.23 12.48
N GLY A 304 23.77 18.16 12.39
CA GLY A 304 25.11 18.07 12.95
C GLY A 304 26.01 19.19 12.42
N ARG A 305 26.68 19.86 13.36
CA ARG A 305 27.62 20.96 13.14
C ARG A 305 28.73 20.61 12.16
N ARG A 306 29.05 21.62 11.34
CA ARG A 306 30.31 21.80 10.61
C ARG A 306 31.55 21.32 11.38
N ARG A 307 32.46 20.67 10.66
CA ARG A 307 33.89 21.01 10.66
C ARG A 307 34.37 21.04 9.22
#